data_AF-A0A7G4RKI9-F1
#
_entry.id   AF-A0A7G4RKI9-F1
#
_cell.length_a   1.000
_cell.length_b   1.000
_cell.length_c   1.000
_cell.angle_alpha   90.00
_cell.angle_beta   90.00
_cell.angle_gamma   90.00
#
_symmetry.space_group_name_H-M   'P 1'
#
loop_
_entity.id
_entity.type
_entity.pdbx_description
1 polymer ?
#
loop_
_entity_poly.entity_id
_entity_poly.type
_entity_poly.pdbx_seq_one_letter_code
_entity_poly.pdbx_strand_id
1 'polypeptide(L)'
;MKKTPRQPDMDEWLLDSLHGTHDGEEDENEVLKPEHFINSLTYNYVKHLQPKQRKWWIEHHFRKVMSQSIWPRILIARCRVLITHALPLLADGHWAVRDVILNSLRVVMQYLGILLHSVRLLMNLASVVTPLCNESPSWDGVMHALSDSWFELFIDTHSLTTAFLPVSYLKTNCAFSVLELGMFILRGWLELSKLEEFKQSFKGQLTNHTMSEARALELNKAEAHATALYNYQYKKLILNITVLSLSLSLFIFKSFVLPSLSLALVSNPVTPLIFAIVALSLSLANHYLGQYIDNEKPKVKMSQLSGRVSFFKENAPAPSKTQHVCESPSQSLEESFVRSSPIVCSS
;
A
#
# COMPACT_ATOMS: atom_id res chain seq x y z
N MET A 1 -17.54 20.95 -0.61
CA MET A 1 -16.26 20.74 -1.33
C MET A 1 -16.17 19.28 -1.75
N LYS A 2 -16.13 18.99 -3.06
CA LYS A 2 -15.90 17.62 -3.57
C LYS A 2 -14.48 17.21 -3.19
N LYS A 3 -14.32 16.08 -2.49
CA LYS A 3 -12.99 15.52 -2.18
C LYS A 3 -12.25 15.29 -3.50
N THR A 4 -11.03 15.80 -3.59
CA THR A 4 -10.10 15.51 -4.68
C THR A 4 -9.98 13.99 -4.86
N PRO A 5 -9.98 13.46 -6.10
CA PRO A 5 -9.74 12.05 -6.34
C PRO A 5 -8.40 11.68 -5.70
N ARG A 6 -8.47 10.85 -4.65
CA ARG A 6 -7.29 10.42 -3.91
C ARG A 6 -6.53 9.39 -4.74
N GLN A 7 -5.23 9.58 -4.82
CA GLN A 7 -4.34 8.60 -5.43
C GLN A 7 -4.35 7.34 -4.55
N PRO A 8 -4.78 6.17 -5.06
CA PRO A 8 -4.74 4.92 -4.33
C PRO A 8 -3.29 4.56 -4.00
N ASP A 9 -3.08 4.03 -2.81
CA ASP A 9 -1.81 3.47 -2.38
C ASP A 9 -1.65 2.05 -2.97
N MET A 10 -1.46 2.03 -4.29
CA MET A 10 -1.42 0.82 -5.13
C MET A 10 -0.34 -0.18 -4.68
N ASP A 11 0.69 0.33 -4.02
CA ASP A 11 1.88 -0.42 -3.63
C ASP A 11 1.92 -0.74 -2.14
N GLU A 12 0.78 -0.58 -1.43
CA GLU A 12 0.59 -1.18 -0.11
C GLU A 12 1.03 -2.65 -0.11
N TRP A 13 0.91 -3.40 -1.21
CA TRP A 13 1.41 -4.79 -1.28
C TRP A 13 2.92 -4.96 -1.50
N LEU A 14 3.59 -4.04 -2.18
CA LEU A 14 5.05 -4.09 -2.42
C LEU A 14 5.85 -3.51 -1.24
N LEU A 15 5.19 -2.76 -0.36
CA LEU A 15 5.80 -2.04 0.77
C LEU A 15 5.24 -2.45 2.14
N ASP A 16 3.99 -2.94 2.25
CA ASP A 16 3.36 -3.38 3.51
C ASP A 16 2.01 -4.16 3.29
N SER A 17 2.07 -5.40 2.80
CA SER A 17 0.91 -6.14 2.24
C SER A 17 -0.29 -6.36 3.17
N LEU A 18 -0.09 -6.20 4.47
CA LEU A 18 -1.09 -6.41 5.51
C LEU A 18 -1.60 -5.10 6.13
N HIS A 19 -0.85 -4.00 6.00
CA HIS A 19 -1.00 -2.84 6.88
C HIS A 19 -1.19 -1.55 6.14
N GLY A 20 -1.72 -1.68 4.93
CA GLY A 20 -2.03 -0.57 4.07
C GLY A 20 -2.49 0.64 4.85
N THR A 21 -1.72 1.72 4.78
CA THR A 21 -1.83 2.89 5.65
C THR A 21 -3.30 3.25 5.79
N HIS A 22 -3.86 2.99 6.97
CA HIS A 22 -5.22 3.38 7.26
C HIS A 22 -5.27 4.91 7.17
N ASP A 23 -5.86 5.39 6.07
CA ASP A 23 -6.23 6.79 5.85
C ASP A 23 -7.26 7.19 6.93
N GLY A 24 -6.76 7.50 8.14
CA GLY A 24 -7.54 7.79 9.33
C GLY A 24 -6.93 7.39 10.69
N GLU A 25 -5.77 6.71 10.72
CA GLU A 25 -5.12 6.24 11.98
C GLU A 25 -3.87 7.03 12.38
N GLU A 26 -3.75 8.31 12.01
CA GLU A 26 -2.72 9.17 12.63
C GLU A 26 -3.02 9.46 14.11
N ASP A 27 -4.25 9.23 14.60
CA ASP A 27 -4.67 9.63 15.96
C ASP A 27 -4.85 8.48 16.99
N GLU A 28 -4.86 7.20 16.62
CA GLU A 28 -5.12 6.11 17.60
C GLU A 28 -4.35 4.80 17.26
N ASN A 29 -3.02 4.86 17.19
CA ASN A 29 -2.17 3.64 17.29
C ASN A 29 -2.14 3.14 18.75
N GLU A 30 -3.30 2.87 19.33
CA GLU A 30 -3.38 2.22 20.63
C GLU A 30 -2.94 0.76 20.48
N VAL A 31 -1.89 0.39 21.24
CA VAL A 31 -1.38 -0.99 21.31
C VAL A 31 -2.51 -1.86 21.86
N LEU A 32 -3.22 -2.57 20.97
CA LEU A 32 -4.23 -3.54 21.38
C LEU A 32 -3.55 -4.69 22.13
N LYS A 33 -3.92 -4.87 23.40
CA LYS A 33 -3.40 -5.94 24.27
C LYS A 33 -4.32 -7.15 24.24
N PRO A 34 -3.84 -8.35 24.63
CA PRO A 34 -4.68 -9.54 24.75
C PRO A 34 -5.90 -9.29 25.65
N GLU A 35 -5.73 -8.46 26.68
CA GLU A 35 -6.75 -8.06 27.65
C GLU A 35 -7.95 -7.35 27.00
N HIS A 36 -7.76 -6.76 25.82
CA HIS A 36 -8.84 -6.07 25.12
C HIS A 36 -9.79 -7.04 24.42
N PHE A 37 -9.49 -8.34 24.36
CA PHE A 37 -10.30 -9.33 23.66
C PHE A 37 -10.83 -10.37 24.63
N ILE A 38 -12.07 -10.82 24.40
CA ILE A 38 -12.65 -11.94 25.14
C ILE A 38 -12.02 -13.24 24.63
N ASN A 39 -11.69 -13.31 23.34
CA ASN A 39 -11.11 -14.49 22.71
C ASN A 39 -9.67 -14.26 22.24
N SER A 40 -8.77 -15.14 22.69
CA SER A 40 -7.38 -15.17 22.24
C SER A 40 -7.23 -15.38 20.73
N LEU A 41 -8.18 -16.07 20.09
CA LEU A 41 -8.19 -16.25 18.63
C LEU A 41 -8.44 -14.93 17.90
N THR A 42 -9.38 -14.12 18.37
CA THR A 42 -9.64 -12.77 17.84
C THR A 42 -8.43 -11.88 18.02
N TYR A 43 -7.77 -11.94 19.19
CA TYR A 43 -6.54 -11.21 19.43
C TYR A 43 -5.41 -11.64 18.47
N ASN A 44 -5.21 -12.94 18.26
CA ASN A 44 -4.18 -13.43 17.34
C ASN A 44 -4.45 -12.99 15.90
N TYR A 45 -5.72 -12.96 15.49
CA TYR A 45 -6.14 -12.43 14.20
C TYR A 45 -5.86 -10.92 14.09
N VAL A 46 -6.30 -10.12 15.07
CA VAL A 46 -6.05 -8.67 15.05
C VAL A 46 -4.56 -8.34 15.13
N LYS A 47 -3.80 -9.03 15.97
CA LYS A 47 -2.34 -8.92 16.05
C LYS A 47 -1.68 -9.24 14.71
N HIS A 48 -2.21 -10.21 13.96
CA HIS A 48 -1.70 -10.50 12.63
C HIS A 48 -1.95 -9.33 11.65
N LEU A 49 -3.09 -8.66 11.77
CA LEU A 49 -3.49 -7.53 10.91
C LEU A 49 -2.89 -6.17 11.31
N GLN A 50 -2.46 -6.01 12.55
CA GLN A 50 -1.97 -4.73 13.05
C GLN A 50 -0.63 -4.33 12.42
N PRO A 51 -0.49 -3.07 11.95
CA PRO A 51 0.78 -2.55 11.47
C PRO A 51 1.90 -2.88 12.45
N LYS A 52 2.96 -3.52 11.94
CA LYS A 52 4.20 -3.69 12.69
C LYS A 52 4.61 -2.32 13.21
N GLN A 53 4.62 -2.15 14.53
CA GLN A 53 5.06 -0.91 15.15
C GLN A 53 6.54 -0.70 14.85
N ARG A 54 6.82 0.11 13.83
CA ARG A 54 8.17 0.48 13.45
C ARG A 54 8.66 1.56 14.42
N LYS A 55 9.80 1.31 15.07
CA LYS A 55 10.35 2.17 16.12
C LYS A 55 10.74 3.57 15.62
N TRP A 56 10.98 3.73 14.31
CA TRP A 56 11.58 4.94 13.75
C TRP A 56 10.56 5.73 12.94
N TRP A 57 10.22 6.93 13.40
CA TRP A 57 9.33 7.86 12.68
C TRP A 57 9.84 8.20 11.27
N ILE A 58 11.16 8.27 11.10
CA ILE A 58 11.82 8.52 9.81
C ILE A 58 11.55 7.39 8.81
N GLU A 59 11.59 6.14 9.25
CA GLU A 59 11.30 4.98 8.41
C GLU A 59 9.86 5.03 7.90
N HIS A 60 8.91 5.38 8.77
CA HIS A 60 7.50 5.53 8.39
C HIS A 60 7.32 6.63 7.32
N HIS A 61 7.91 7.81 7.53
CA HIS A 61 7.81 8.91 6.58
C HIS A 61 8.41 8.55 5.22
N PHE A 62 9.58 7.89 5.22
CA PHE A 62 10.24 7.46 3.99
C PHE A 62 9.39 6.46 3.20
N ARG A 63 8.82 5.44 3.88
CA ARG A 63 7.96 4.44 3.25
C ARG A 63 6.67 5.04 2.68
N LYS A 64 6.07 6.00 3.38
CA LYS A 64 4.88 6.75 2.91
C LYS A 64 5.18 7.57 1.65
N VAL A 65 6.31 8.29 1.63
CA VAL A 65 6.73 9.04 0.43
C VAL A 65 7.03 8.09 -0.73
N MET A 66 7.68 6.95 -0.44
CA MET A 66 7.94 5.93 -1.45
C MET A 66 6.64 5.39 -2.05
N SER A 67 5.69 4.95 -1.23
CA SER A 67 4.43 4.37 -1.68
C SER A 67 3.64 5.33 -2.60
N GLN A 68 3.59 6.61 -2.20
CA GLN A 68 2.96 7.67 -3.00
C GLN A 68 3.67 7.96 -4.33
N SER A 69 4.98 7.71 -4.41
CA SER A 69 5.80 8.04 -5.58
C SER A 69 5.86 6.94 -6.65
N ILE A 70 5.49 5.69 -6.33
CA ILE A 70 5.65 4.56 -7.25
C ILE A 70 4.71 4.68 -8.45
N TRP A 71 3.44 5.03 -8.25
CA TRP A 71 2.53 5.16 -9.38
C TRP A 71 2.94 6.28 -10.37
N PRO A 72 3.21 7.52 -9.93
CA PRO A 72 3.75 8.55 -10.81
C PRO A 72 5.01 8.10 -11.56
N ARG A 73 5.90 7.35 -10.90
CA ARG A 73 7.10 6.78 -11.50
C ARG A 73 6.79 5.77 -12.61
N ILE A 74 5.88 4.83 -12.38
CA ILE A 74 5.45 3.86 -13.40
C ILE A 74 4.79 4.60 -14.57
N LEU A 75 3.89 5.54 -14.29
CA LEU A 75 3.21 6.32 -15.32
C LEU A 75 4.21 7.10 -16.19
N ILE A 76 5.15 7.83 -15.58
CA ILE A 76 6.21 8.56 -16.28
C ILE A 76 7.05 7.60 -17.13
N ALA A 77 7.42 6.43 -16.59
CA ALA A 77 8.18 5.43 -17.34
C ALA A 77 7.43 4.91 -18.56
N ARG A 78 6.13 4.62 -18.43
CA ARG A 78 5.27 4.14 -19.53
C ARG A 78 5.00 5.23 -20.57
N CYS A 79 4.70 6.46 -20.12
CA CYS A 79 4.54 7.61 -21.00
C CYS A 79 5.83 7.92 -21.78
N ARG A 80 7.00 7.78 -21.14
CA ARG A 80 8.29 7.92 -21.84
C ARG A 80 8.42 6.88 -22.95
N VAL A 81 8.17 5.60 -22.66
CA VAL A 81 8.27 4.53 -23.67
C VAL A 81 7.32 4.78 -24.83
N LEU A 82 6.09 5.22 -24.55
CA LEU A 82 5.12 5.63 -25.57
C LEU A 82 5.68 6.78 -26.42
N ILE A 83 6.17 7.84 -25.76
CA ILE A 83 6.73 9.02 -26.42
C ILE A 83 7.93 8.62 -27.29
N THR A 84 8.87 7.81 -26.79
CA THR A 84 10.05 7.34 -27.53
C THR A 84 9.67 6.61 -28.82
N HIS A 85 8.55 5.89 -28.85
CA HIS A 85 8.11 5.15 -30.04
C HIS A 85 7.13 5.93 -30.92
N ALA A 86 6.36 6.86 -30.37
CA ALA A 86 5.48 7.74 -31.14
C ALA A 86 6.25 8.85 -31.86
N LEU A 87 7.36 9.30 -31.26
CA LEU A 87 8.17 10.42 -31.73
C LEU A 87 8.78 10.26 -33.12
N PRO A 88 9.46 9.14 -33.44
CA PRO A 88 10.00 8.88 -34.77
C PRO A 88 8.95 8.94 -35.89
N LEU A 89 7.67 8.83 -35.53
CA LEU A 89 6.55 8.85 -36.47
C LEU A 89 5.91 10.24 -36.63
N LEU A 90 6.27 11.23 -35.80
CA LEU A 90 5.54 12.49 -35.66
C LEU A 90 6.32 13.77 -36.03
N ALA A 91 7.65 13.74 -36.12
CA ALA A 91 8.41 14.98 -36.38
C ALA A 91 9.62 14.72 -37.28
N ASP A 92 9.92 15.67 -38.17
CA ASP A 92 11.24 15.82 -38.79
C ASP A 92 12.04 16.86 -37.97
N GLY A 93 13.08 16.45 -37.24
CA GLY A 93 14.26 17.33 -37.05
C GLY A 93 14.69 17.84 -35.67
N HIS A 94 14.02 17.56 -34.55
CA HIS A 94 14.49 18.01 -33.21
C HIS A 94 14.77 16.86 -32.23
N TRP A 95 15.62 15.93 -32.65
CA TRP A 95 15.89 14.65 -31.97
C TRP A 95 16.85 14.77 -30.78
N ALA A 96 17.96 15.50 -30.95
CA ALA A 96 19.06 15.46 -30.00
C ALA A 96 18.71 16.05 -28.62
N VAL A 97 18.08 17.22 -28.58
CA VAL A 97 17.74 17.89 -27.30
C VAL A 97 16.70 17.08 -26.51
N ARG A 98 15.74 16.48 -27.21
CA ARG A 98 14.65 15.71 -26.58
C ARG A 98 15.15 14.36 -26.05
N ASP A 99 15.98 13.67 -26.81
CA ASP A 99 16.62 12.43 -26.35
C ASP A 99 17.51 12.68 -25.14
N VAL A 100 18.25 13.80 -25.12
CA VAL A 100 19.05 14.21 -23.96
C VAL A 100 18.17 14.43 -22.73
N ILE A 101 17.03 15.13 -22.85
CA ILE A 101 16.11 15.36 -21.72
C ILE A 101 15.51 14.04 -21.21
N LEU A 102 14.98 13.19 -22.11
CA LEU A 102 14.34 11.93 -21.72
C LEU A 102 15.34 10.93 -21.13
N ASN A 103 16.57 10.89 -21.65
CA ASN A 103 17.64 10.08 -21.08
C ASN A 103 18.13 10.64 -19.74
N SER A 104 18.26 11.95 -19.60
CA SER A 104 18.62 12.57 -18.30
C SER A 104 17.57 12.23 -17.25
N LEU A 105 16.27 12.39 -17.57
CA LEU A 105 15.18 12.02 -16.68
C LEU A 105 15.21 10.51 -16.34
N ARG A 106 15.52 9.65 -17.30
CA ARG A 106 15.70 8.20 -17.06
C ARG A 106 16.77 7.93 -16.01
N VAL A 107 17.94 8.52 -16.22
CA VAL A 107 19.12 8.32 -15.37
C VAL A 107 18.82 8.81 -13.95
N VAL A 108 18.24 10.00 -13.82
CA VAL A 108 17.80 10.55 -12.53
C VAL A 108 16.80 9.62 -11.83
N MET A 109 15.76 9.15 -12.54
CA MET A 109 14.75 8.26 -11.97
C MET A 109 15.30 6.85 -11.65
N GLN A 110 16.36 6.42 -12.35
CA GLN A 110 17.06 5.17 -12.05
C GLN A 110 17.89 5.31 -10.78
N TYR A 111 18.69 6.37 -10.64
CA TYR A 111 19.47 6.63 -9.44
C TYR A 111 18.59 6.89 -8.21
N LEU A 112 17.50 7.64 -8.38
CA LEU A 112 16.52 7.81 -7.32
C LEU A 112 15.95 6.45 -6.89
N GLY A 113 15.62 5.59 -7.85
CA GLY A 113 15.22 4.22 -7.58
C GLY A 113 16.24 3.41 -6.79
N ILE A 114 17.51 3.43 -7.22
CA ILE A 114 18.60 2.74 -6.54
C ILE A 114 18.71 3.25 -5.10
N LEU A 115 18.77 4.56 -4.90
CA LEU A 115 18.84 5.18 -3.57
C LEU A 115 17.69 4.71 -2.68
N LEU A 116 16.47 4.76 -3.20
CA LEU A 116 15.25 4.35 -2.51
C LEU A 116 15.29 2.88 -2.07
N HIS A 117 15.61 1.97 -2.99
CA HIS A 117 15.73 0.55 -2.68
C HIS A 117 16.92 0.23 -1.76
N SER A 118 18.04 0.96 -1.87
CA SER A 118 19.18 0.80 -0.98
C SER A 118 18.87 1.20 0.46
N VAL A 119 18.15 2.32 0.65
CA VAL A 119 17.75 2.78 1.98
C VAL A 119 16.74 1.79 2.60
N ARG A 120 15.74 1.34 1.83
CA ARG A 120 14.77 0.35 2.32
C ARG A 120 15.43 -0.99 2.65
N LEU A 121 16.36 -1.45 1.81
CA LEU A 121 17.15 -2.64 2.07
C LEU A 121 17.94 -2.50 3.37
N LEU A 122 18.61 -1.37 3.59
CA LEU A 122 19.39 -1.12 4.81
C LEU A 122 18.50 -1.16 6.06
N MET A 123 17.31 -0.56 6.01
CA MET A 123 16.34 -0.59 7.11
C MET A 123 15.89 -2.02 7.42
N ASN A 124 15.60 -2.81 6.37
CA ASN A 124 15.18 -4.21 6.51
C ASN A 124 16.32 -5.13 6.97
N LEU A 125 17.57 -4.87 6.59
CA LEU A 125 18.71 -5.59 7.16
C LEU A 125 18.94 -5.22 8.62
N ALA A 126 18.80 -3.93 8.97
CA ALA A 126 18.97 -3.48 10.35
C ALA A 126 17.95 -4.17 11.28
N SER A 127 16.70 -4.36 10.84
CA SER A 127 15.70 -5.07 11.65
C SER A 127 16.05 -6.56 11.86
N VAL A 128 16.65 -7.22 10.88
CA VAL A 128 17.13 -8.62 10.99
C VAL A 128 18.38 -8.75 11.85
N VAL A 129 19.26 -7.74 11.82
CA VAL A 129 20.52 -7.74 12.59
C VAL A 129 20.31 -7.30 14.04
N THR A 130 19.32 -6.46 14.33
CA THR A 130 19.05 -5.94 15.68
C THR A 130 18.98 -7.05 16.76
N PRO A 131 18.29 -8.19 16.56
CA PRO A 131 18.25 -9.28 17.54
C PRO A 131 19.62 -9.94 17.82
N LEU A 132 20.58 -9.83 16.90
CA LEU A 132 21.95 -10.33 17.08
C LEU A 132 22.83 -9.35 17.88
N CYS A 133 22.48 -8.06 17.88
CA CYS A 133 23.21 -7.01 18.58
C CYS A 133 22.69 -6.72 19.99
N ASN A 134 21.61 -7.38 20.41
CA ASN A 134 21.08 -7.25 21.77
C ASN A 134 21.96 -7.98 22.79
N GLU A 135 21.86 -7.60 24.07
CA GLU A 135 22.62 -8.19 25.19
C GLU A 135 22.54 -9.72 25.24
N SER A 136 21.41 -10.28 24.78
CA SER A 136 21.25 -11.71 24.52
C SER A 136 20.92 -11.94 23.04
N PRO A 137 21.87 -12.44 22.23
CA PRO A 137 21.59 -12.75 20.83
C PRO A 137 20.52 -13.84 20.73
N SER A 138 19.43 -13.56 20.02
CA SER A 138 18.29 -14.48 19.90
C SER A 138 18.13 -14.95 18.45
N TRP A 139 18.49 -16.20 18.16
CA TRP A 139 18.22 -16.81 16.85
C TRP A 139 16.73 -16.84 16.53
N ASP A 140 15.87 -17.06 17.53
CA ASP A 140 14.42 -16.98 17.36
C ASP A 140 13.98 -15.58 16.93
N GLY A 141 14.58 -14.53 17.50
CA GLY A 141 14.31 -13.15 17.10
C GLY A 141 14.75 -12.85 15.66
N VAL A 142 15.88 -13.41 15.20
CA VAL A 142 16.34 -13.30 13.81
C VAL A 142 15.37 -14.02 12.87
N MET A 143 14.97 -15.25 13.21
CA MET A 143 14.02 -16.02 12.40
C MET A 143 12.66 -15.33 12.33
N HIS A 144 12.23 -14.70 13.42
CA HIS A 144 11.01 -13.89 13.41
C HIS A 144 11.15 -12.66 12.51
N ALA A 145 12.24 -11.89 12.67
CA ALA A 145 12.50 -10.72 11.83
C ALA A 145 12.62 -11.08 10.33
N LEU A 146 13.23 -12.22 10.02
CA LEU A 146 13.34 -12.73 8.65
C LEU A 146 11.98 -13.17 8.11
N SER A 147 11.20 -13.94 8.87
CA SER A 147 9.83 -14.32 8.52
C SER A 147 8.96 -13.09 8.24
N ASP A 148 9.26 -11.99 8.91
CA ASP A 148 8.55 -10.73 8.80
C ASP A 148 8.98 -9.85 7.63
N SER A 149 10.23 -9.94 7.16
CA SER A 149 10.80 -9.02 6.18
C SER A 149 11.37 -9.70 4.92
N TRP A 150 11.33 -11.03 4.80
CA TRP A 150 11.95 -11.76 3.67
C TRP A 150 11.48 -11.28 2.30
N PHE A 151 10.19 -10.96 2.16
CA PHE A 151 9.63 -10.52 0.88
C PHE A 151 10.15 -9.13 0.50
N GLU A 152 10.18 -8.20 1.46
CA GLU A 152 10.74 -6.86 1.23
C GLU A 152 12.24 -6.92 0.91
N LEU A 153 12.99 -7.75 1.66
CA LEU A 153 14.41 -8.01 1.40
C LEU A 153 14.63 -8.56 -0.01
N PHE A 154 13.79 -9.50 -0.44
CA PHE A 154 13.84 -10.06 -1.79
C PHE A 154 13.58 -8.97 -2.84
N ILE A 155 12.49 -8.21 -2.72
CA ILE A 155 12.12 -7.18 -3.70
C ILE A 155 13.21 -6.10 -3.81
N ASP A 156 13.77 -5.65 -2.69
CA ASP A 156 14.85 -4.66 -2.71
C ASP A 156 16.14 -5.20 -3.33
N THR A 157 16.54 -6.41 -2.93
CA THR A 157 17.73 -7.06 -3.49
C THR A 157 17.56 -7.30 -5.00
N HIS A 158 16.38 -7.75 -5.42
CA HIS A 158 16.03 -7.95 -6.81
C HIS A 158 16.03 -6.63 -7.60
N SER A 159 15.43 -5.57 -7.05
CA SER A 159 15.37 -4.24 -7.67
C SER A 159 16.76 -3.63 -7.86
N LEU A 160 17.65 -3.80 -6.87
CA LEU A 160 19.04 -3.35 -6.98
C LEU A 160 19.81 -4.19 -8.01
N THR A 161 19.67 -5.51 -7.94
CA THR A 161 20.36 -6.41 -8.88
C THR A 161 19.95 -6.12 -10.33
N THR A 162 18.66 -5.91 -10.58
CA THR A 162 18.13 -5.55 -11.91
C THR A 162 18.56 -4.15 -12.35
N ALA A 163 18.77 -3.20 -11.43
CA ALA A 163 19.27 -1.86 -11.76
C ALA A 163 20.74 -1.86 -12.24
N PHE A 164 21.56 -2.83 -11.79
CA PHE A 164 22.95 -2.99 -12.20
C PHE A 164 23.15 -3.99 -13.35
N LEU A 165 22.14 -4.81 -13.66
CA LEU A 165 22.19 -5.74 -14.79
C LEU A 165 22.16 -4.98 -16.12
N PRO A 166 23.10 -5.24 -17.05
CA PRO A 166 23.07 -4.61 -18.35
C PRO A 166 21.82 -5.03 -19.14
N VAL A 167 21.19 -4.08 -19.83
CA VAL A 167 19.93 -4.30 -20.58
C VAL A 167 20.08 -5.37 -21.67
N SER A 168 21.30 -5.62 -22.14
CA SER A 168 21.64 -6.67 -23.11
C SER A 168 21.46 -8.11 -22.58
N TYR A 169 21.30 -8.30 -21.27
CA TYR A 169 21.09 -9.62 -20.65
C TYR A 169 19.61 -9.98 -20.63
N LEU A 170 19.00 -10.03 -21.82
CA LEU A 170 17.56 -10.26 -22.00
C LEU A 170 17.06 -11.55 -21.33
N LYS A 171 17.83 -12.63 -21.41
CA LYS A 171 17.52 -13.91 -20.76
C LYS A 171 17.49 -13.79 -19.24
N THR A 172 18.47 -13.08 -18.67
CA THR A 172 18.54 -12.82 -17.23
C THR A 172 17.38 -11.95 -16.79
N ASN A 173 17.08 -10.86 -17.49
CA ASN A 173 15.92 -10.01 -17.19
C ASN A 173 14.61 -10.81 -17.24
N CYS A 174 14.44 -11.69 -18.23
CA CYS A 174 13.29 -12.58 -18.30
C CYS A 174 13.19 -13.51 -17.08
N ALA A 175 14.30 -14.15 -16.70
CA ALA A 175 14.35 -15.04 -15.55
C ALA A 175 14.04 -14.29 -14.24
N PHE A 176 14.56 -13.07 -14.07
CA PHE A 176 14.28 -12.22 -12.92
C PHE A 176 12.80 -11.82 -12.86
N SER A 177 12.15 -11.48 -13.98
CA SER A 177 10.71 -11.19 -14.00
C SER A 177 9.83 -12.41 -13.71
N VAL A 178 10.25 -13.61 -14.16
CA VAL A 178 9.56 -14.87 -13.79
C VAL A 178 9.70 -15.13 -12.28
N LEU A 179 10.91 -14.94 -11.73
CA LEU A 179 11.16 -15.12 -10.31
C LEU A 179 10.35 -14.12 -9.46
N GLU A 180 10.27 -12.86 -9.88
CA GLU A 180 9.45 -11.83 -9.25
C GLU A 180 7.98 -12.24 -9.20
N LEU A 181 7.42 -12.70 -10.33
CA LEU A 181 6.05 -13.21 -10.39
C LEU A 181 5.85 -14.42 -9.45
N GLY A 182 6.79 -15.37 -9.45
CA GLY A 182 6.72 -16.54 -8.58
C GLY A 182 6.74 -16.18 -7.09
N MET A 183 7.62 -15.27 -6.69
CA MET A 183 7.73 -14.79 -5.31
C MET A 183 6.50 -13.99 -4.89
N PHE A 184 5.92 -13.21 -5.81
CA PHE A 184 4.67 -12.49 -5.58
C PHE A 184 3.49 -13.45 -5.36
N ILE A 185 3.36 -14.49 -6.19
CA ILE A 185 2.35 -15.54 -6.03
C ILE A 185 2.52 -16.26 -4.69
N LEU A 186 3.76 -16.66 -4.36
CA LEU A 186 4.06 -17.36 -3.12
C LEU A 186 3.67 -16.52 -1.89
N ARG A 187 4.04 -15.23 -1.89
CA ARG A 187 3.69 -14.31 -0.79
C ARG A 187 2.17 -14.20 -0.63
N GLY A 188 1.45 -13.96 -1.73
CA GLY A 188 0.00 -13.84 -1.67
C GLY A 188 -0.72 -15.13 -1.28
N TRP A 189 -0.19 -16.29 -1.71
CA TRP A 189 -0.68 -17.59 -1.27
C TRP A 189 -0.52 -17.81 0.24
N LEU A 190 0.64 -17.47 0.80
CA LEU A 190 0.90 -17.59 2.24
C LEU A 190 -0.03 -16.69 3.07
N GLU A 191 -0.30 -15.47 2.62
CA GLU A 191 -1.24 -14.55 3.29
C GLU A 191 -2.68 -15.06 3.25
N LEU A 192 -3.15 -15.50 2.08
CA LEU A 192 -4.49 -16.07 1.93
C LEU A 192 -4.66 -17.35 2.75
N SER A 193 -3.65 -18.22 2.76
CA SER A 193 -3.68 -19.46 3.56
C SER A 193 -3.85 -19.16 5.04
N LYS A 194 -3.12 -18.16 5.55
CA LYS A 194 -3.23 -17.74 6.95
C LYS A 194 -4.59 -17.12 7.29
N LEU A 195 -5.17 -16.33 6.39
CA LEU A 195 -6.54 -15.81 6.55
C LEU A 195 -7.58 -16.93 6.53
N GLU A 196 -7.40 -17.94 5.68
CA GLU A 196 -8.27 -19.11 5.62
C GLU A 196 -8.20 -19.94 6.91
N GLU A 197 -7.01 -20.14 7.47
CA GLU A 197 -6.81 -20.80 8.77
C GLU A 197 -7.56 -20.07 9.90
N PHE A 198 -7.51 -18.74 9.94
CA PHE A 198 -8.29 -17.96 10.91
C PHE A 198 -9.79 -18.15 10.70
N LYS A 199 -10.28 -18.09 9.45
CA LYS A 199 -11.69 -18.31 9.13
C LYS A 199 -12.19 -19.68 9.59
N GLN A 200 -11.41 -20.74 9.31
CA GLN A 200 -11.73 -22.10 9.74
C GLN A 200 -11.71 -22.23 11.26
N SER A 201 -10.73 -21.62 11.92
CA SER A 201 -10.61 -21.60 13.38
C SER A 201 -11.79 -20.89 14.05
N PHE A 202 -12.28 -19.77 13.46
CA PHE A 202 -13.46 -19.07 13.95
C PHE A 202 -14.70 -19.93 13.84
N LYS A 203 -14.94 -20.54 12.67
CA LYS A 203 -16.08 -21.46 12.46
C LYS A 203 -16.07 -22.63 13.44
N GLY A 204 -14.90 -23.26 13.63
CA GLY A 204 -14.76 -24.40 14.56
C GLY A 204 -15.04 -24.01 16.01
N GLN A 205 -14.71 -22.79 16.43
CA GLN A 205 -15.08 -22.30 17.77
C GLN A 205 -16.55 -21.94 17.87
N LEU A 206 -17.15 -21.40 16.81
CA LEU A 206 -18.56 -21.02 16.79
C LEU A 206 -19.50 -22.22 16.88
N THR A 207 -19.08 -23.39 16.40
CA THR A 207 -19.84 -24.66 16.50
C THR A 207 -19.85 -25.27 17.91
N ASN A 208 -19.06 -24.75 18.85
CA ASN A 208 -19.06 -25.23 20.23
C ASN A 208 -20.24 -24.62 21.02
N HIS A 209 -21.21 -25.46 21.40
CA HIS A 209 -22.46 -25.05 22.06
C HIS A 209 -22.32 -24.40 23.47
N THR A 210 -21.11 -24.27 24.01
CA THR A 210 -20.85 -23.78 25.37
C THR A 210 -20.34 -22.33 25.43
N MET A 211 -20.54 -21.53 24.38
CA MET A 211 -20.04 -20.16 24.31
C MET A 211 -21.02 -19.14 24.91
N SER A 212 -20.50 -18.22 25.74
CA SER A 212 -21.24 -17.03 26.19
C SER A 212 -21.61 -16.13 25.01
N GLU A 213 -22.77 -15.46 25.06
CA GLU A 213 -23.29 -14.60 23.99
C GLU A 213 -22.30 -13.53 23.52
N ALA A 214 -21.61 -12.86 24.45
CA ALA A 214 -20.59 -11.84 24.13
C ALA A 214 -19.40 -12.41 23.32
N ARG A 215 -18.99 -13.65 23.62
CA ARG A 215 -17.91 -14.35 22.92
C ARG A 215 -18.34 -14.80 21.53
N ALA A 216 -19.58 -15.28 21.39
CA ALA A 216 -20.15 -15.63 20.09
C ALA A 216 -20.28 -14.39 19.18
N LEU A 217 -20.69 -13.25 19.74
CA LEU A 217 -20.78 -11.99 19.01
C LEU A 217 -19.40 -11.46 18.57
N GLU A 218 -18.38 -11.55 19.41
CA GLU A 218 -16.99 -11.21 19.04
C GLU A 218 -16.48 -12.09 17.89
N LEU A 219 -16.65 -13.40 18.00
CA LEU A 219 -16.26 -14.38 16.98
C LEU A 219 -16.97 -14.16 15.65
N ASN A 220 -18.28 -13.92 15.67
CA ASN A 220 -19.06 -13.64 14.46
C ASN A 220 -18.58 -12.38 13.74
N LYS A 221 -18.26 -11.32 14.48
CA LYS A 221 -17.69 -10.10 13.90
C LYS A 221 -16.31 -10.34 13.29
N ALA A 222 -15.46 -11.08 14.00
CA ALA A 222 -14.11 -11.42 13.52
C ALA A 222 -14.15 -12.31 12.27
N GLU A 223 -15.05 -13.31 12.23
CA GLU A 223 -15.24 -14.19 11.08
C GLU A 223 -15.77 -13.42 9.86
N ALA A 224 -16.77 -12.54 10.06
CA ALA A 224 -17.29 -11.70 8.98
C ALA A 224 -16.21 -10.77 8.43
N HIS A 225 -15.40 -10.17 9.30
CA HIS A 225 -14.26 -9.35 8.91
C HIS A 225 -13.19 -10.15 8.15
N ALA A 226 -12.81 -11.33 8.65
CA ALA A 226 -11.85 -12.23 7.99
C ALA A 226 -12.31 -12.70 6.62
N THR A 227 -13.60 -13.01 6.48
CA THR A 227 -14.19 -13.41 5.19
C THR A 227 -14.19 -12.26 4.18
N ALA A 228 -14.56 -11.06 4.62
CA ALA A 228 -14.51 -9.87 3.77
C ALA A 228 -13.07 -9.54 3.34
N LEU A 229 -12.12 -9.60 4.27
CA LEU A 229 -10.71 -9.33 4.01
C LEU A 229 -10.08 -10.38 3.08
N TYR A 230 -10.39 -11.66 3.27
CA TYR A 230 -9.97 -12.74 2.39
C TYR A 230 -10.44 -12.49 0.95
N ASN A 231 -11.73 -12.19 0.76
CA ASN A 231 -12.28 -11.93 -0.57
C ASN A 231 -11.64 -10.71 -1.24
N TYR A 232 -11.41 -9.64 -0.48
CA TYR A 232 -10.70 -8.45 -0.94
C TYR A 232 -9.28 -8.79 -1.40
N GLN A 233 -8.49 -9.46 -0.55
CA GLN A 233 -7.11 -9.83 -0.88
C GLN A 233 -7.04 -10.80 -2.06
N TYR A 234 -7.97 -11.75 -2.15
CA TYR A 234 -8.05 -12.69 -3.26
C TYR A 234 -8.30 -11.99 -4.61
N LYS A 235 -9.27 -11.07 -4.67
CA LYS A 235 -9.54 -10.25 -5.86
C LYS A 235 -8.31 -9.43 -6.27
N LYS A 236 -7.65 -8.79 -5.30
CA LYS A 236 -6.45 -7.96 -5.52
C LYS A 236 -5.27 -8.81 -6.01
N LEU A 237 -5.07 -9.99 -5.43
CA LEU A 237 -4.03 -10.93 -5.84
C LEU A 237 -4.23 -11.40 -7.29
N ILE A 238 -5.46 -11.81 -7.67
CA ILE A 238 -5.76 -12.22 -9.05
C ILE A 238 -5.49 -11.10 -10.05
N LEU A 239 -5.93 -9.88 -9.73
CA LEU A 239 -5.70 -8.72 -10.60
C LEU A 239 -4.21 -8.52 -10.84
N ASN A 240 -3.41 -8.48 -9.76
CA ASN A 240 -1.97 -8.27 -9.85
C ASN A 240 -1.25 -9.41 -10.58
N ILE A 241 -1.59 -10.67 -10.30
CA ILE A 241 -1.03 -11.83 -11.02
C ILE A 241 -1.35 -11.74 -12.52
N THR A 242 -2.58 -11.40 -12.86
CA THR A 242 -3.02 -11.32 -14.27
C THR A 242 -2.27 -10.22 -15.00
N VAL A 243 -2.15 -9.04 -14.38
CA VAL A 243 -1.43 -7.89 -14.94
C VAL A 243 0.06 -8.17 -15.08
N LEU A 244 0.70 -8.76 -14.08
CA LEU A 244 2.11 -9.14 -14.12
C LEU A 244 2.36 -10.23 -15.17
N SER A 245 1.51 -11.25 -15.23
CA SER A 245 1.61 -12.34 -16.22
C SER A 245 1.43 -11.83 -17.64
N LEU A 246 0.48 -10.93 -17.87
CA LEU A 246 0.27 -10.31 -19.19
C LEU A 246 1.45 -9.39 -19.57
N SER A 247 1.98 -8.63 -18.62
CA SER A 247 3.17 -7.79 -18.83
C SER A 247 4.40 -8.64 -19.20
N LEU A 248 4.61 -9.76 -18.50
CA LEU A 248 5.67 -10.71 -18.79
C LEU A 248 5.47 -11.38 -20.15
N SER A 249 4.23 -11.77 -20.49
CA SER A 249 3.90 -12.34 -21.79
C SER A 249 4.17 -11.37 -22.93
N LEU A 250 3.81 -10.09 -22.76
CA LEU A 250 4.13 -9.03 -23.72
C LEU A 250 5.64 -8.85 -23.88
N PHE A 251 6.40 -8.91 -22.78
CA PHE A 251 7.85 -8.85 -22.82
C PHE A 251 8.47 -10.04 -23.56
N ILE A 252 8.04 -11.26 -23.24
CA ILE A 252 8.51 -12.49 -23.90
C ILE A 252 8.19 -12.46 -25.38
N PHE A 253 6.95 -12.09 -25.72
CA PHE A 253 6.51 -12.02 -27.09
C PHE A 253 7.31 -10.98 -27.89
N LYS A 254 7.45 -9.76 -27.36
CA LYS A 254 8.22 -8.69 -28.00
C LYS A 254 9.68 -9.05 -28.19
N SER A 255 10.30 -9.70 -27.21
CA SER A 255 11.76 -9.83 -27.13
C SER A 255 12.30 -11.16 -27.69
N PHE A 256 11.47 -12.21 -27.75
CA PHE A 256 11.88 -13.53 -28.23
C PHE A 256 11.02 -14.02 -29.40
N VAL A 257 9.70 -13.97 -29.27
CA VAL A 257 8.78 -14.58 -30.25
C VAL A 257 8.74 -13.75 -31.54
N LEU A 258 8.56 -12.43 -31.43
CA LEU A 258 8.42 -11.55 -32.58
C LEU A 258 9.69 -11.52 -33.46
N PRO A 259 10.93 -11.42 -32.93
CA PRO A 259 12.14 -11.57 -33.73
C PRO A 259 12.27 -12.93 -34.42
N SER A 260 11.72 -13.99 -33.82
CA SER A 260 11.74 -15.34 -34.40
C SER A 260 10.71 -15.51 -35.51
N LEU A 261 9.59 -14.78 -35.46
CA LEU A 261 8.51 -14.87 -36.45
C LEU A 261 8.73 -13.98 -37.67
N SER A 262 9.17 -12.74 -37.47
CA SER A 262 9.33 -11.79 -38.59
C SER A 262 10.26 -10.64 -38.26
N LEU A 263 11.39 -10.61 -38.96
CA LEU A 263 12.36 -9.50 -38.88
C LEU A 263 11.78 -8.18 -39.43
N ALA A 264 10.86 -8.27 -40.40
CA ALA A 264 10.19 -7.11 -40.99
C ALA A 264 9.25 -6.42 -40.00
N LEU A 265 8.53 -7.19 -39.18
CA LEU A 265 7.68 -6.66 -38.12
C LEU A 265 8.49 -6.03 -36.98
N VAL A 266 9.64 -6.61 -36.62
CA VAL A 266 10.55 -6.03 -35.60
C VAL A 266 11.13 -4.70 -36.06
N SER A 267 11.45 -4.58 -37.35
CA SER A 267 12.03 -3.37 -37.95
C SER A 267 11.00 -2.27 -38.19
N ASN A 268 9.69 -2.59 -38.13
CA ASN A 268 8.64 -1.61 -38.31
C ASN A 268 8.49 -0.75 -37.04
N PRO A 269 8.64 0.60 -37.13
CA PRO A 269 8.55 1.49 -35.98
C PRO A 269 7.16 1.53 -35.31
N VAL A 270 6.10 1.09 -36.01
CA VAL A 270 4.74 0.98 -35.46
C VAL A 270 4.63 -0.16 -34.45
N THR A 271 5.35 -1.27 -34.66
CA THR A 271 5.28 -2.43 -33.78
C THR A 271 5.66 -2.12 -32.32
N PRO A 272 6.82 -1.49 -32.00
CA PRO A 272 7.14 -1.13 -30.63
C PRO A 272 6.19 -0.06 -30.05
N LEU A 273 5.58 0.79 -30.89
CA LEU A 273 4.53 1.72 -30.45
C LEU A 273 3.28 0.98 -29.96
N ILE A 274 2.82 -0.04 -30.69
CA ILE A 274 1.68 -0.88 -30.26
C ILE A 274 1.96 -1.51 -28.89
N PHE A 275 3.14 -2.10 -28.68
CA PHE A 275 3.52 -2.64 -27.36
C PHE A 275 3.54 -1.57 -26.27
N ALA A 276 3.98 -0.35 -26.57
CA ALA A 276 3.99 0.75 -25.61
C ALA A 276 2.58 1.18 -25.21
N ILE A 277 1.65 1.28 -26.18
CA ILE A 277 0.23 1.58 -25.93
C ILE A 277 -0.38 0.49 -25.06
N VAL A 278 -0.21 -0.80 -25.43
CA VAL A 278 -0.76 -1.91 -24.65
C VAL A 278 -0.21 -1.92 -23.22
N ALA A 279 1.09 -1.70 -23.03
CA ALA A 279 1.71 -1.65 -21.71
C ALA A 279 1.20 -0.48 -20.85
N LEU A 280 0.97 0.69 -21.46
CA LEU A 280 0.37 1.84 -20.78
C LEU A 280 -1.09 1.56 -20.41
N SER A 281 -1.89 1.05 -21.35
CA SER A 281 -3.29 0.69 -21.12
C SER A 281 -3.43 -0.36 -20.01
N LEU A 282 -2.54 -1.35 -19.97
CA LEU A 282 -2.51 -2.35 -18.91
C LEU A 282 -2.18 -1.74 -17.54
N SER A 283 -1.25 -0.78 -17.49
CA SER A 283 -0.90 -0.07 -16.25
C SER A 283 -2.07 0.79 -15.75
N LEU A 284 -2.77 1.49 -16.65
CA LEU A 284 -3.96 2.27 -16.33
C LEU A 284 -5.13 1.39 -15.89
N ALA A 285 -5.37 0.27 -16.59
CA ALA A 285 -6.40 -0.69 -16.22
C ALA A 285 -6.13 -1.25 -14.82
N ASN A 286 -4.89 -1.68 -14.54
CA ASN A 286 -4.51 -2.13 -13.20
C ASN A 286 -4.78 -1.06 -12.14
N HIS A 287 -4.46 0.20 -12.45
CA HIS A 287 -4.71 1.31 -11.53
C HIS A 287 -6.19 1.51 -11.21
N TYR A 288 -7.05 1.61 -12.23
CA TYR A 288 -8.48 1.86 -12.01
C TYR A 288 -9.22 0.65 -11.44
N LEU A 289 -8.88 -0.57 -11.85
CA LEU A 289 -9.44 -1.78 -11.25
C LEU A 289 -8.95 -1.94 -9.81
N GLY A 290 -7.69 -1.59 -9.52
CA GLY A 290 -7.16 -1.53 -8.16
C GLY A 290 -7.95 -0.57 -7.27
N GLN A 291 -8.20 0.66 -7.74
CA GLN A 291 -9.05 1.63 -7.04
C GLN A 291 -10.46 1.08 -6.76
N TYR A 292 -11.04 0.42 -7.74
CA TYR A 292 -12.36 -0.18 -7.59
C TYR A 292 -12.38 -1.23 -6.49
N ILE A 293 -11.38 -2.13 -6.46
CA ILE A 293 -11.25 -3.16 -5.42
C ILE A 293 -10.93 -2.54 -4.05
N ASP A 294 -10.13 -1.49 -3.99
CA ASP A 294 -9.80 -0.78 -2.74
C ASP A 294 -11.02 -0.13 -2.08
N ASN A 295 -12.05 0.22 -2.86
CA ASN A 295 -13.32 0.68 -2.31
C ASN A 295 -14.10 -0.43 -1.57
N GLU A 296 -13.83 -1.70 -1.88
CA GLU A 296 -14.43 -2.88 -1.22
C GLU A 296 -13.65 -3.31 0.04
N LYS A 297 -12.50 -2.68 0.35
CA LYS A 297 -11.70 -3.00 1.56
C LYS A 297 -12.56 -2.83 2.82
N PRO A 298 -12.61 -3.80 3.74
CA PRO A 298 -13.38 -3.67 4.97
C PRO A 298 -12.85 -2.51 5.83
N LYS A 299 -13.75 -1.61 6.24
CA LYS A 299 -13.43 -0.36 6.98
C LYS A 299 -13.64 -0.45 8.49
N VAL A 300 -13.79 -1.66 9.02
CA VAL A 300 -14.05 -1.87 10.44
C VAL A 300 -12.78 -1.53 11.22
N LYS A 301 -12.86 -0.61 12.18
CA LYS A 301 -11.72 -0.34 13.07
C LYS A 301 -11.39 -1.62 13.83
N MET A 302 -10.11 -1.97 13.96
CA MET A 302 -9.70 -3.21 14.66
C MET A 302 -10.20 -3.26 16.12
N SER A 303 -10.34 -2.10 16.77
CA SER A 303 -10.93 -1.97 18.11
C SER A 303 -12.42 -2.37 18.18
N GLN A 304 -13.16 -2.26 17.08
CA GLN A 304 -14.58 -2.65 16.99
C GLN A 304 -14.79 -4.17 16.88
N LEU A 305 -13.70 -4.91 16.64
CA LEU A 305 -13.71 -6.37 16.64
C LEU A 305 -13.62 -6.95 18.07
N SER A 306 -13.39 -6.10 19.08
CA SER A 306 -13.44 -6.52 20.49
C SER A 306 -14.90 -6.73 20.95
N GLY A 307 -15.13 -7.80 21.70
CA GLY A 307 -16.39 -8.08 22.39
C GLY A 307 -16.54 -7.36 23.73
N ARG A 308 -15.48 -6.70 24.23
CA ARG A 308 -15.59 -5.84 25.42
C ARG A 308 -16.21 -4.52 24.99
N VAL A 309 -17.50 -4.37 25.30
CA VAL A 309 -18.25 -3.14 25.09
C VAL A 309 -17.53 -2.00 25.81
N SER A 310 -17.36 -0.87 25.10
CA SER A 310 -16.93 0.44 25.62
C SER A 310 -15.55 0.53 26.29
N PHE A 311 -14.54 0.91 25.51
CA PHE A 311 -13.40 1.67 26.04
C PHE A 311 -13.51 3.19 25.77
N PHE A 312 -14.34 3.64 24.82
CA PHE A 312 -14.26 5.03 24.31
C PHE A 312 -15.60 5.74 24.12
N LYS A 313 -16.47 5.69 25.13
CA LYS A 313 -17.50 6.74 25.30
C LYS A 313 -18.06 6.82 26.72
N GLU A 314 -17.21 7.13 27.69
CA GLU A 314 -17.67 7.59 29.00
C GLU A 314 -16.63 8.54 29.60
N ASN A 315 -16.54 9.73 29.00
CA ASN A 315 -15.98 10.95 29.62
C ASN A 315 -16.32 12.15 28.72
N ALA A 316 -17.61 12.39 28.53
CA ALA A 316 -18.11 13.71 28.20
C ALA A 316 -19.35 13.88 29.08
N PRO A 317 -19.33 14.75 30.11
CA PRO A 317 -20.57 15.08 30.79
C PRO A 317 -21.48 15.73 29.76
N ALA A 318 -22.61 15.06 29.46
CA ALA A 318 -23.70 15.68 28.74
C ALA A 318 -24.07 16.96 29.50
N PRO A 319 -24.15 18.14 28.84
CA PRO A 319 -24.79 19.27 29.50
C PRO A 319 -26.25 18.90 29.66
N SER A 320 -26.64 18.69 30.92
CA SER A 320 -28.02 18.56 31.36
C SER A 320 -28.82 19.73 30.79
N LYS A 321 -29.65 19.47 29.77
CA LYS A 321 -30.75 20.37 29.40
C LYS A 321 -31.86 20.16 30.42
N THR A 322 -31.73 20.82 31.56
CA THR A 322 -32.85 21.15 32.42
C THR A 322 -33.76 22.12 31.65
N GLN A 323 -35.02 21.74 31.52
CA GLN A 323 -36.10 22.62 31.09
C GLN A 323 -36.17 23.84 32.02
N HIS A 324 -36.13 25.04 31.45
CA HIS A 324 -36.81 26.20 32.04
C HIS A 324 -37.58 26.94 30.94
N VAL A 325 -38.88 26.64 30.96
CA VAL A 325 -40.05 27.51 30.77
C VAL A 325 -39.80 28.90 30.16
N CYS A 326 -40.50 29.13 29.04
CA CYS A 326 -40.78 30.43 28.45
C CYS A 326 -41.20 31.48 29.48
N GLU A 327 -40.60 32.66 29.40
CA GLU A 327 -41.31 33.92 29.54
C GLU A 327 -40.58 35.00 28.73
N SER A 328 -41.29 35.55 27.74
CA SER A 328 -41.06 36.87 27.17
C SER A 328 -42.25 37.71 27.62
N PRO A 329 -42.11 39.02 27.91
CA PRO A 329 -41.92 39.99 26.83
C PRO A 329 -41.15 41.29 27.14
N SER A 330 -40.84 41.99 26.04
CA SER A 330 -40.84 43.47 25.81
C SER A 330 -39.69 44.38 26.30
N GLN A 331 -39.10 45.04 25.28
CA GLN A 331 -38.74 46.48 25.14
C GLN A 331 -37.63 47.11 26.02
N SER A 332 -36.57 47.60 25.37
CA SER A 332 -36.37 49.06 25.12
C SER A 332 -35.02 49.35 24.44
N LEU A 333 -35.04 50.38 23.59
CA LEU A 333 -33.92 51.05 22.92
C LEU A 333 -33.04 51.82 23.93
N GLU A 334 -31.75 51.95 23.63
CA GLU A 334 -30.89 53.18 23.65
C GLU A 334 -29.41 52.76 23.65
N GLU A 335 -28.69 52.93 22.54
CA GLU A 335 -27.76 54.03 22.25
C GLU A 335 -26.70 54.34 23.33
N SER A 336 -25.43 54.09 22.99
CA SER A 336 -24.38 55.13 23.11
C SER A 336 -23.06 54.68 22.44
N PHE A 337 -22.69 55.45 21.42
CA PHE A 337 -21.32 55.67 20.98
C PHE A 337 -20.42 56.08 22.17
N VAL A 338 -19.15 55.66 22.20
CA VAL A 338 -17.98 56.58 22.21
C VAL A 338 -16.68 55.86 21.82
N ARG A 339 -16.10 56.45 20.79
CA ARG A 339 -14.77 56.40 20.17
C ARG A 339 -13.60 56.66 21.14
N SER A 340 -12.52 55.88 21.06
CA SER A 340 -11.13 56.38 21.19
C SER A 340 -10.08 55.27 20.99
N SER A 341 -9.40 55.29 19.83
CA SER A 341 -7.96 54.97 19.73
C SER A 341 -7.15 56.16 20.32
N PRO A 342 -5.81 56.12 20.56
CA PRO A 342 -4.82 55.88 19.50
C PRO A 342 -3.40 55.37 19.92
N ILE A 343 -2.47 55.33 18.94
CA ILE A 343 -0.98 55.38 19.02
C ILE A 343 -0.31 54.02 19.31
N VAL A 344 0.42 53.31 18.42
CA VAL A 344 1.57 53.61 17.52
C VAL A 344 2.78 54.24 18.21
N CYS A 345 3.79 53.45 18.55
CA CYS A 345 5.18 53.86 18.33
C CYS A 345 6.14 52.67 18.28
N SER A 346 6.96 52.72 17.24
CA SER A 346 8.13 51.91 16.89
C SER A 346 9.35 52.23 17.77
N SER A 347 10.22 51.23 17.90
CA SER A 347 11.68 51.37 17.90
C SER A 347 12.27 50.12 17.27
#